data_AF-A0A1X1N230-F1
#
_entry.id   AF-A0A1X1N230-F1
#
_cell.length_a   1.000
_cell.length_b   1.000
_cell.length_c   1.000
_cell.angle_alpha   90.00
_cell.angle_beta   90.00
_cell.angle_gamma   90.00
#
_symmetry.space_group_name_H-M   'P 1'
#
loop_
_entity.id
_entity.type
_entity.pdbx_description
1 polymer ?
#
loop_
_entity_poly.entity_id
_entity_poly.type
_entity_poly.pdbx_seq_one_letter_code
_entity_poly.pdbx_strand_id
1 'polypeptide(L)'
;MLSDGTAGYTNGQLIILLADLTLSQVRDLRAAGISTKPDPEHTQALGILIRELGPRPLQPMVEQFWNRLAQDAPTAGPPPELEIKIRPVP
;
A
#
# COMPACT_ATOMS: atom_id res chain seq x y z
N MET A 1 -16.45 -7.75 -37.55
CA MET A 1 -17.25 -6.82 -36.71
C MET A 1 -18.00 -7.72 -35.73
N LEU A 2 -17.80 -7.69 -34.42
CA LEU A 2 -17.37 -6.65 -33.48
C LEU A 2 -16.33 -7.23 -32.51
N SER A 3 -15.39 -6.39 -32.10
CA SER A 3 -14.40 -6.64 -31.06
C SER A 3 -15.08 -6.73 -29.69
N ASP A 4 -14.68 -7.66 -28.83
CA ASP A 4 -14.80 -7.44 -27.39
C ASP A 4 -13.49 -7.87 -26.70
N GLY A 5 -12.74 -6.85 -26.30
CA GLY A 5 -11.45 -6.95 -25.64
C GLY A 5 -11.61 -6.61 -24.18
N THR A 6 -11.96 -7.59 -23.35
CA THR A 6 -11.62 -7.57 -21.93
C THR A 6 -10.51 -8.58 -21.70
N ALA A 7 -9.28 -8.19 -22.06
CA ALA A 7 -8.10 -8.83 -21.49
C ALA A 7 -8.05 -8.45 -20.01
N GLY A 8 -8.74 -9.21 -19.17
CA GLY A 8 -8.65 -9.05 -17.72
C GLY A 8 -7.19 -9.25 -17.31
N TYR A 9 -6.54 -8.21 -16.79
CA TYR A 9 -5.20 -8.32 -16.27
C TYR A 9 -5.18 -9.36 -15.15
N THR A 10 -4.24 -10.30 -15.23
CA THR A 10 -3.96 -11.18 -14.08
C THR A 10 -3.51 -10.32 -12.90
N ASN A 11 -3.76 -10.79 -11.67
CA ASN A 11 -3.40 -10.04 -10.44
C ASN A 11 -1.90 -9.63 -10.44
N GLY A 12 -1.02 -10.48 -10.97
CA GLY A 12 0.40 -10.17 -11.11
C GLY A 12 0.69 -9.03 -12.11
N GLN A 13 -0.01 -8.98 -13.24
CA GLN A 13 0.15 -7.90 -14.22
C GLN A 13 -0.33 -6.55 -13.66
N LEU A 14 -1.41 -6.55 -12.88
CA LEU A 14 -1.90 -5.34 -12.23
C LEU A 14 -0.89 -4.81 -11.20
N ILE A 15 -0.27 -5.69 -10.41
CA ILE A 15 0.78 -5.32 -9.46
C ILE A 15 1.97 -4.69 -10.18
N ILE A 16 2.40 -5.26 -11.31
CA ILE A 16 3.50 -4.72 -12.13
C ILE A 16 3.14 -3.33 -12.67
N LEU A 17 1.93 -3.17 -13.24
CA LEU A 17 1.46 -1.89 -13.77
C LEU A 17 1.40 -0.80 -12.69
N LEU A 18 0.90 -1.15 -11.50
CA LEU A 18 0.86 -0.22 -10.36
C LEU A 18 2.26 0.15 -9.89
N ALA A 19 3.22 -0.77 -9.94
CA ALA A 19 4.60 -0.49 -9.61
C ALA A 19 5.25 0.49 -10.60
N ASP A 20 5.11 0.21 -11.90
CA ASP A 20 5.65 1.06 -12.97
C ASP A 20 5.03 2.46 -12.93
N LEU A 21 3.71 2.54 -12.78
CA LEU A 21 2.97 3.80 -12.67
C LEU A 21 3.43 4.61 -11.44
N THR A 22 3.54 3.97 -10.28
CA THR A 22 3.95 4.65 -9.05
C THR A 22 5.37 5.17 -9.15
N LEU A 23 6.29 4.39 -9.72
CA LEU A 23 7.67 4.80 -9.95
C LEU A 23 7.75 5.99 -10.91
N SER A 24 6.96 6.00 -11.98
CA SER A 24 6.89 7.14 -12.90
C SER A 24 6.43 8.41 -12.19
N GLN A 25 5.35 8.33 -11.39
CA GLN A 25 4.85 9.48 -10.66
C GLN A 25 5.86 10.02 -9.65
N VAL A 26 6.58 9.15 -8.93
CA VAL A 26 7.65 9.58 -8.01
C VAL A 26 8.75 10.33 -8.76
N ARG A 27 9.14 9.86 -9.95
CA ARG A 27 10.11 10.54 -10.82
C ARG A 27 9.62 11.90 -11.28
N ASP A 28 8.38 12.00 -11.75
CA ASP A 28 7.79 13.25 -12.21
C ASP A 28 7.73 14.29 -11.08
N LEU A 29 7.31 13.87 -9.88
CA LEU A 29 7.27 14.72 -8.69
C LEU A 29 8.66 15.17 -8.23
N ARG A 30 9.69 14.33 -8.39
CA ARG A 30 11.08 14.69 -8.06
C ARG A 30 11.65 15.66 -9.09
N ALA A 31 11.42 15.41 -10.38
CA ALA A 31 11.83 16.30 -11.46
C ALA A 31 11.18 17.70 -11.34
N ALA A 32 9.93 17.75 -10.85
CA ALA A 32 9.24 19.00 -10.53
C ALA A 32 9.71 19.69 -9.24
N GLY A 33 10.66 19.10 -8.49
CA GLY A 33 11.16 19.63 -7.22
C GLY A 33 10.17 19.54 -6.05
N ILE A 34 9.06 18.82 -6.21
CA ILE A 34 8.00 18.68 -5.19
C ILE A 34 8.34 17.57 -4.18
N SER A 35 8.94 16.48 -4.65
CA SER A 35 9.40 15.39 -3.79
C SER A 35 10.82 15.66 -3.29
N THR A 36 10.96 16.06 -2.03
CA THR A 36 12.23 16.34 -1.36
C THR A 36 12.76 15.18 -0.50
N LYS A 37 12.13 14.00 -0.59
CA LYS A 37 12.58 12.83 0.18
C LYS A 37 13.97 12.39 -0.30
N PRO A 38 14.94 12.19 0.63
CA PRO A 38 16.30 11.76 0.29
C PRO A 38 16.36 10.28 -0.14
N ASP A 39 15.32 9.50 0.13
CA ASP A 39 15.28 8.08 -0.19
C ASP A 39 15.35 7.83 -1.71
N PRO A 40 15.95 6.71 -2.16
CA PRO A 40 15.89 6.31 -3.56
C PRO A 40 14.45 6.22 -4.09
N GLU A 41 14.25 6.58 -5.36
CA GLU A 41 12.95 6.59 -6.04
C GLU A 41 12.18 5.27 -5.87
N HIS A 42 12.88 4.14 -6.03
CA HIS A 42 12.29 2.81 -5.90
C HIS A 42 11.82 2.52 -4.48
N THR A 43 12.59 2.94 -3.47
CA THR A 43 12.22 2.79 -2.06
C THR A 43 11.00 3.64 -1.73
N GLN A 44 10.93 4.85 -2.26
CA GLN A 44 9.76 5.72 -2.09
C GLN A 44 8.51 5.14 -2.77
N ALA A 45 8.64 4.65 -4.01
CA ALA A 45 7.54 4.03 -4.74
C ALA A 45 7.02 2.77 -4.03
N LEU A 46 7.92 1.90 -3.58
CA LEU A 46 7.57 0.71 -2.79
C LEU A 46 6.88 1.10 -1.48
N GLY A 47 7.40 2.12 -0.79
CA GLY A 47 6.80 2.64 0.44
C GLY A 47 5.36 3.12 0.24
N ILE A 48 5.07 3.81 -0.87
CA ILE A 48 3.70 4.24 -1.23
C ILE A 48 2.81 3.00 -1.45
N LEU A 49 3.23 2.07 -2.31
CA LEU A 49 2.43 0.89 -2.62
C LEU A 49 2.09 0.08 -1.37
N ILE A 50 3.08 -0.16 -0.51
CA ILE A 50 2.89 -0.96 0.71
C ILE A 50 2.01 -0.24 1.73
N ARG A 51 2.15 1.08 1.86
CA ARG A 51 1.30 1.87 2.76
C ARG A 51 -0.17 1.83 2.35
N GLU A 52 -0.45 1.93 1.05
CA GLU A 52 -1.82 2.03 0.55
C GLU A 52 -2.50 0.67 0.34
N LEU A 53 -1.75 -0.34 -0.08
CA LEU A 53 -2.29 -1.66 -0.40
C LEU A 53 -2.10 -2.67 0.73
N GLY A 54 -1.03 -2.56 1.49
CA GLY A 54 -0.64 -3.55 2.50
C GLY A 54 -1.61 -3.69 3.68
N PRO A 55 -2.23 -2.61 4.20
CA PRO A 55 -3.16 -2.73 5.32
C PRO A 55 -4.45 -3.47 4.97
N ARG A 56 -4.98 -3.30 3.75
CA ARG A 56 -6.31 -3.81 3.37
C ARG A 56 -6.50 -5.32 3.59
N PRO A 57 -5.59 -6.21 3.17
CA PRO A 57 -5.72 -7.64 3.44
C PRO A 57 -5.48 -8.01 4.91
N LEU A 58 -4.78 -7.18 5.68
CA LEU A 58 -4.36 -7.47 7.06
C LEU A 58 -5.30 -6.88 8.12
N GLN A 59 -6.04 -5.81 7.81
CA GLN A 59 -6.97 -5.16 8.72
C GLN A 59 -8.02 -6.14 9.31
N PRO A 60 -8.62 -7.07 8.54
CA PRO A 60 -9.56 -8.04 9.11
C PRO A 60 -8.93 -8.95 10.18
N MET A 61 -7.62 -9.22 10.09
CA MET A 61 -6.90 -10.00 11.11
C MET A 61 -6.69 -9.19 12.38
N VAL A 62 -6.37 -7.89 12.24
CA VAL A 62 -6.24 -6.96 13.38
C VAL A 62 -7.56 -6.87 14.15
N GLU A 63 -8.68 -6.75 13.44
CA GLU A 63 -10.02 -6.73 14.04
C GLU A 63 -10.34 -8.00 14.82
N GLN A 64 -10.00 -9.18 14.28
CA GLN A 64 -10.21 -10.45 14.96
C GLN A 64 -9.37 -10.57 16.23
N PHE A 65 -8.08 -10.22 16.16
CA PHE A 65 -7.22 -10.23 17.35
C PHE A 65 -7.69 -9.22 18.38
N TRP A 66 -8.09 -8.03 17.95
CA TRP A 66 -8.63 -7.01 18.85
C TRP A 66 -9.88 -7.52 19.58
N ASN A 67 -10.85 -8.06 18.85
CA ASN A 67 -12.07 -8.61 19.45
C ASN A 67 -11.77 -9.71 20.48
N ARG A 68 -10.76 -10.53 20.22
CA ARG A 68 -10.34 -11.58 21.16
C ARG A 68 -9.60 -11.05 22.39
N LEU A 69 -8.77 -10.02 22.24
CA LEU A 69 -7.97 -9.47 23.34
C LEU A 69 -8.74 -8.46 24.19
N ALA A 70 -9.66 -7.72 23.58
CA ALA A 70 -10.44 -6.66 24.20
C ALA A 70 -11.81 -7.13 24.74
N GLN A 71 -12.16 -8.41 24.57
CA GLN A 71 -13.46 -8.98 24.95
C GLN A 71 -13.89 -8.65 26.40
N ASP A 72 -12.95 -8.61 27.34
CA ASP A 72 -13.19 -8.41 28.77
C ASP A 72 -12.61 -7.07 29.27
N ALA A 73 -12.30 -6.13 28.35
CA ALA A 73 -11.69 -4.84 28.65
C ALA A 73 -12.67 -3.70 28.32
N PRO A 74 -13.49 -3.23 29.28
CA PRO A 74 -14.54 -2.23 29.05
C PRO A 74 -14.02 -0.88 28.52
N THR A 75 -12.72 -0.62 28.71
CA THR A 75 -12.05 0.62 28.32
C THR A 75 -11.29 0.52 26.99
N ALA A 76 -11.29 -0.64 26.33
CA ALA A 76 -10.38 -0.89 25.21
C ALA A 76 -10.64 0.02 24.00
N GLY A 77 -11.87 0.47 23.77
CA GLY A 77 -12.19 1.28 22.60
C GLY A 77 -12.21 0.47 21.28
N PRO A 78 -12.25 1.14 20.12
CA PRO A 78 -12.32 0.47 18.82
C PRO A 78 -10.99 -0.19 18.44
N PRO A 79 -11.01 -1.18 17.51
CA PRO A 79 -9.79 -1.76 16.98
C PRO A 79 -8.90 -0.68 16.34
N PRO A 80 -7.58 -0.74 16.55
CA PRO A 80 -6.66 0.23 15.95
C PRO A 80 -6.58 0.06 14.43
N GLU A 81 -6.22 1.15 13.74
CA GLU A 81 -5.89 1.12 12.32
C GLU A 81 -4.48 0.55 12.11
N LEU A 82 -4.34 -0.30 11.09
CA LEU A 82 -3.04 -0.85 10.72
C LEU A 82 -2.25 0.14 9.85
N GLU A 83 -1.08 0.54 10.34
CA GLU A 83 -0.10 1.29 9.55
C GLU A 83 1.10 0.40 9.20
N ILE A 84 1.45 0.33 7.91
CA ILE A 84 2.64 -0.38 7.44
C ILE A 84 3.66 0.63 6.90
N LYS A 85 4.89 0.53 7.40
CA LYS A 85 6.01 1.40 7.03
C LYS A 85 7.17 0.55 6.51
N ILE A 86 7.75 0.98 5.39
CA ILE A 86 9.03 0.46 4.91
C ILE A 86 10.14 1.24 5.59
N ARG A 87 11.12 0.53 6.17
CA ARG A 87 12.33 1.11 6.74
C ARG A 87 13.49 0.81 5.80
N PRO A 88 14.17 1.83 5.26
CA PRO A 88 15.42 1.62 4.53
C PRO A 88 16.44 0.95 5.46
N VAL A 89 17.13 -0.08 4.97
CA VAL A 89 18.28 -0.67 5.67
C VAL A 89 19.53 0.07 5.19
N PRO A 90 20.37 0.61 6.10
CA PRO A 90 21.59 1.33 5.75
C PRO A 90 22.66 0.42 5.13
#